data_AF-A0A0F9KJS2-F1
#
_entry.id   AF-A0A0F9KJS2-F1
#
_cell.length_a   1.000
_cell.length_b   1.000
_cell.length_c   1.000
_cell.angle_alpha   90.00
_cell.angle_beta   90.00
_cell.angle_gamma   90.00
#
_symmetry.space_group_name_H-M   'P 1'
#
loop_
_entity.id
_entity.type
_entity.pdbx_description
1 polymer ?
#
loop_
_entity_poly.entity_id
_entity_poly.type
_entity_poly.pdbx_seq_one_letter_code
_entity_poly.pdbx_strand_id
1 'polypeptide(L)'
;MTPEEFEILNKKHPYLTYVKFYETEIIGIIQNIDNQMVSIYDYGNITNNELKKKFVDLGKLWWEDSNQKIPINIFLREDFLIFRKTLKCLPKKDVKELWGPTLSLEENFQKRIKRRRIQLIRTDDK
;
A
#
# COMPACT_ATOMS: atom_id res chain seq x y z
N MET A 1 9.39 -18.26 -1.47
CA MET A 1 7.93 -18.40 -1.68
C MET A 1 7.68 -18.64 -3.17
N THR A 2 6.87 -19.63 -3.54
CA THR A 2 6.46 -19.86 -4.94
C THR A 2 5.25 -18.98 -5.28
N PRO A 3 5.02 -18.67 -6.57
CA PRO A 3 3.85 -17.89 -6.99
C PRO A 3 2.52 -18.58 -6.61
N GLU A 4 2.44 -19.90 -6.68
CA GLU A 4 1.25 -20.67 -6.33
C GLU A 4 0.88 -20.54 -4.84
N GLU A 5 1.88 -20.62 -3.97
CA GLU A 5 1.71 -20.42 -2.51
C GLU A 5 1.24 -18.99 -2.21
N PHE A 6 1.78 -18.00 -2.93
CA PHE A 6 1.36 -16.62 -2.79
C PHE A 6 -0.09 -16.41 -3.25
N GLU A 7 -0.55 -17.06 -4.31
CA GLU A 7 -1.94 -16.96 -4.75
C GLU A 7 -2.93 -17.47 -3.70
N ILE A 8 -2.60 -18.55 -2.99
CA ILE A 8 -3.42 -19.07 -1.89
C ILE A 8 -3.49 -18.05 -0.74
N LEU A 9 -2.36 -17.43 -0.41
CA LEU A 9 -2.29 -16.39 0.61
C LEU A 9 -3.11 -15.16 0.19
N ASN A 10 -2.95 -14.71 -1.05
CA ASN A 10 -3.63 -13.54 -1.61
C ASN A 10 -5.15 -13.72 -1.64
N LYS A 11 -5.65 -14.95 -1.85
CA LYS A 11 -7.09 -15.25 -1.75
C LYS A 11 -7.66 -15.03 -0.34
N LYS A 12 -6.86 -15.28 0.71
CA LYS A 12 -7.27 -15.08 2.11
C LYS A 12 -7.01 -13.67 2.61
N HIS A 13 -5.91 -13.05 2.17
CA HIS A 13 -5.42 -11.76 2.61
C HIS A 13 -4.97 -10.92 1.41
N PRO A 14 -5.92 -10.37 0.62
CA PRO A 14 -5.63 -9.67 -0.64
C PRO A 14 -4.86 -8.36 -0.49
N TYR A 15 -4.72 -7.86 0.74
CA TYR A 15 -3.96 -6.66 1.10
C TYR A 15 -2.48 -6.93 1.38
N LEU A 16 -2.06 -8.20 1.46
CA LEU A 16 -0.67 -8.56 1.68
C LEU A 16 0.10 -8.55 0.37
N THR A 17 1.31 -8.02 0.43
CA THR A 17 2.26 -7.94 -0.66
C THR A 17 3.52 -8.72 -0.27
N TYR A 18 3.99 -9.53 -1.19
CA TYR A 18 5.29 -10.17 -1.13
C TYR A 18 6.31 -9.33 -1.89
N VAL A 19 7.48 -9.11 -1.28
CA VAL A 19 8.60 -8.37 -1.85
C VAL A 19 9.87 -9.18 -1.66
N LYS A 20 10.58 -9.43 -2.76
CA LYS A 20 11.92 -10.03 -2.72
C LYS A 20 12.96 -8.95 -2.94
N PHE A 21 13.75 -8.70 -1.89
CA PHE A 21 14.81 -7.72 -1.86
C PHE A 21 16.14 -8.42 -1.63
N TYR A 22 17.01 -8.43 -2.64
CA TYR A 22 18.24 -9.24 -2.64
C TYR A 22 17.98 -10.73 -2.33
N GLU A 23 18.38 -11.19 -1.15
CA GLU A 23 18.18 -12.54 -0.59
C GLU A 23 17.13 -12.57 0.53
N THR A 24 16.52 -11.43 0.84
CA THR A 24 15.49 -11.31 1.87
C THR A 24 14.10 -11.31 1.24
N GLU A 25 13.24 -12.15 1.79
CA GLU A 25 11.82 -12.22 1.47
C GLU A 25 11.03 -11.48 2.54
N ILE A 26 10.20 -10.52 2.12
CA ILE A 26 9.39 -9.69 3.00
C ILE A 26 7.93 -9.87 2.63
N ILE A 27 7.09 -10.12 3.62
CA ILE A 27 5.63 -10.16 3.47
C ILE A 27 5.06 -9.07 4.35
N GLY A 28 4.18 -8.24 3.80
CA GLY A 28 3.70 -7.07 4.51
C GLY A 28 2.63 -6.29 3.76
N ILE A 29 2.29 -5.12 4.27
CA ILE A 29 1.34 -4.21 3.62
C ILE A 29 2.13 -3.04 3.03
N ILE A 30 1.97 -2.80 1.73
CA ILE A 30 2.58 -1.65 1.06
C ILE A 30 1.95 -0.36 1.59
N GLN A 31 2.80 0.53 2.08
CA GLN A 31 2.41 1.87 2.47
C GLN A 31 2.44 2.82 1.28
N ASN A 32 3.54 2.80 0.51
CA ASN A 32 3.72 3.62 -0.67
C ASN A 32 4.82 3.03 -1.57
N ILE A 33 4.67 3.20 -2.87
CA ILE A 33 5.69 2.92 -3.88
C ILE A 33 5.82 4.16 -4.75
N ASP A 34 7.03 4.70 -4.76
CA ASP A 34 7.43 5.80 -5.63
C ASP A 34 8.39 5.30 -6.72
N ASN A 35 8.95 6.20 -7.52
CA ASN A 35 9.93 5.83 -8.53
C ASN A 35 11.24 5.28 -7.95
N GLN A 36 11.62 5.68 -6.75
CA GLN A 36 12.92 5.32 -6.15
C GLN A 36 12.81 4.37 -4.96
N MET A 37 11.69 4.38 -4.24
CA MET A 37 11.54 3.70 -2.95
C MET A 37 10.24 2.90 -2.88
N VAL A 38 10.30 1.78 -2.16
CA VAL A 38 9.18 0.92 -1.78
C VAL A 38 9.10 0.93 -0.26
N SER A 39 8.01 1.45 0.27
CA SER A 39 7.73 1.51 1.71
C SER A 39 6.72 0.43 2.08
N ILE A 40 7.13 -0.52 2.93
CA ILE A 40 6.35 -1.68 3.33
C ILE A 40 6.37 -1.88 4.84
N TYR A 41 5.21 -2.16 5.44
CA TYR A 41 5.15 -2.61 6.83
C TYR A 41 5.41 -4.12 6.88
N ASP A 42 6.57 -4.50 7.40
CA ASP A 42 7.01 -5.90 7.45
C ASP A 42 6.27 -6.67 8.56
N TYR A 43 5.46 -7.64 8.15
CA TYR A 43 4.74 -8.51 9.09
C TYR A 43 5.69 -9.43 9.85
N GLY A 44 6.80 -9.85 9.21
CA GLY A 44 7.81 -10.72 9.81
C GLY A 44 8.51 -10.09 11.01
N ASN A 45 8.63 -8.76 11.04
CA ASN A 45 9.28 -8.02 12.11
C ASN A 45 8.40 -7.79 13.35
N ILE A 46 7.12 -8.16 13.31
CA ILE A 46 6.24 -8.05 14.48
C ILE A 46 6.53 -9.24 15.39
N THR A 47 7.10 -9.02 16.58
CA THR A 47 7.47 -10.12 17.49
C THR A 47 6.27 -10.65 18.30
N ASN A 48 5.34 -9.78 18.69
CA ASN A 48 4.21 -10.15 19.55
C ASN A 48 3.05 -10.74 18.71
N ASN A 49 2.56 -11.92 19.11
CA ASN A 49 1.46 -12.61 18.44
C ASN A 49 0.13 -11.82 18.48
N GLU A 50 -0.16 -11.10 19.55
CA GLU A 50 -1.34 -10.24 19.64
C GLU A 50 -1.27 -9.09 18.64
N LEU A 51 -0.08 -8.51 18.49
CA LEU A 51 0.16 -7.45 17.50
C LEU A 51 0.10 -8.00 16.06
N LYS A 52 0.54 -9.23 15.83
CA LYS A 52 0.39 -9.90 14.53
C LYS A 52 -1.08 -10.05 14.17
N LYS A 53 -1.90 -10.54 15.10
CA LYS A 53 -3.34 -10.65 14.90
C LYS A 53 -3.95 -9.27 14.61
N LYS A 54 -3.62 -8.27 15.42
CA LYS A 54 -4.09 -6.89 15.22
C LYS A 54 -3.68 -6.32 13.86
N PHE A 55 -2.47 -6.60 13.39
CA PHE A 55 -2.01 -6.18 12.06
C PHE A 55 -2.86 -6.77 10.93
N VAL A 56 -3.17 -8.07 11.02
CA VAL A 56 -4.01 -8.79 10.05
C VAL A 56 -5.44 -8.25 10.08
N ASP A 57 -6.03 -8.08 11.26
CA ASP A 57 -7.38 -7.51 11.45
C ASP A 57 -7.49 -6.08 10.87
N LEU A 58 -6.53 -5.22 11.20
CA LEU A 58 -6.49 -3.84 10.70
C LEU A 58 -6.24 -3.76 9.19
N GLY A 59 -5.40 -4.65 8.65
CA GLY A 59 -5.18 -4.78 7.21
C GLY A 59 -6.46 -5.19 6.47
N LYS A 60 -7.22 -6.13 7.05
CA LYS A 60 -8.50 -6.57 6.51
C LYS A 60 -9.52 -5.43 6.53
N LEU A 61 -9.69 -4.76 7.67
CA LEU A 61 -10.57 -3.60 7.82
C LEU A 61 -10.24 -2.51 6.79
N TRP A 62 -8.95 -2.16 6.67
CA TRP A 62 -8.51 -1.19 5.68
C TRP A 62 -8.82 -1.63 4.24
N TRP A 63 -8.64 -2.90 3.91
CA TRP A 63 -8.89 -3.40 2.56
C TRP A 63 -10.38 -3.38 2.17
N GLU A 64 -11.26 -3.70 3.12
CA GLU A 64 -12.71 -3.75 2.93
C GLU A 64 -13.34 -2.35 2.94
N ASP A 65 -12.94 -1.48 3.86
CA ASP A 65 -13.57 -0.17 4.06
C ASP A 65 -12.89 0.99 3.32
N SER A 66 -11.69 0.78 2.78
CA SER A 66 -11.00 1.81 2.01
C SER A 66 -11.17 1.62 0.50
N ASN A 67 -11.01 2.71 -0.24
CA ASN A 67 -10.92 2.67 -1.70
C ASN A 67 -9.56 2.13 -2.21
N GLN A 68 -8.74 1.52 -1.34
CA GLN A 68 -7.41 0.94 -1.63
C GLN A 68 -6.39 1.92 -2.26
N LYS A 69 -6.72 3.22 -2.22
CA LYS A 69 -5.91 4.33 -2.73
C LYS A 69 -5.27 5.16 -1.63
N ILE A 70 -5.79 5.02 -0.42
CA ILE A 70 -5.31 5.74 0.77
C ILE A 70 -4.42 4.75 1.53
N PRO A 71 -3.16 5.11 1.83
CA PRO A 71 -2.28 4.27 2.64
C PRO A 71 -2.92 3.89 3.98
N ILE A 72 -2.68 2.65 4.42
CA ILE A 72 -3.23 2.11 5.67
C ILE A 72 -2.95 3.00 6.88
N ASN A 73 -1.75 3.58 6.96
CA ASN A 73 -1.35 4.45 8.07
C ASN A 73 -2.12 5.79 8.08
N ILE A 74 -2.58 6.26 6.93
CA ILE A 74 -3.42 7.48 6.84
C ILE A 74 -4.88 7.14 7.15
N PHE A 75 -5.35 5.97 6.71
CA PHE A 75 -6.71 5.52 6.95
C PHE A 75 -6.97 5.24 8.44
N LEU A 76 -6.07 4.49 9.08
CA LEU A 76 -6.21 4.06 10.48
C LEU A 76 -5.56 5.01 11.51
N ARG A 77 -4.68 5.91 11.06
CA ARG A 77 -4.01 6.93 11.88
C ARG A 77 -3.36 6.35 13.15
N GLU A 78 -3.93 6.63 14.32
CA GLU A 78 -3.38 6.31 15.63
C GLU A 78 -3.37 4.80 15.91
N ASP A 79 -4.39 4.08 15.44
CA ASP A 79 -4.49 2.62 15.62
C ASP A 79 -3.36 1.85 14.95
N PHE A 80 -2.75 2.44 13.92
CA PHE A 80 -1.65 1.83 13.17
C PHE A 80 -0.26 2.35 13.57
N LEU A 81 -0.19 3.36 14.44
CA LEU A 81 1.07 3.99 14.86
C LEU A 81 2.01 2.99 15.55
N ILE A 82 1.43 2.00 16.23
CA ILE A 82 2.15 0.90 16.88
C ILE A 82 3.04 0.08 15.92
N PHE A 83 2.70 0.03 14.62
CA PHE A 83 3.47 -0.68 13.60
C PHE A 83 4.51 0.20 12.90
N ARG A 84 4.65 1.47 13.30
CA ARG A 84 5.65 2.38 12.70
C ARG A 84 7.06 1.83 12.71
N LYS A 85 7.44 1.07 13.75
CA LYS A 85 8.76 0.44 13.88
C LYS A 85 9.00 -0.71 12.90
N THR A 86 7.95 -1.27 12.29
CA THR A 86 8.06 -2.36 11.30
C THR A 86 8.09 -1.84 9.87
N LEU A 87 7.98 -0.53 9.67
CA LEU A 87 8.11 0.10 8.36
C LEU A 87 9.54 -0.06 7.84
N LYS A 88 9.68 -0.68 6.68
CA LYS A 88 10.92 -0.78 5.91
C LYS A 88 10.81 0.05 4.65
N CYS A 89 11.84 0.85 4.40
CA CYS A 89 12.01 1.60 3.15
C CYS A 89 13.09 0.92 2.34
N LEU A 90 12.72 0.38 1.18
CA LEU A 90 13.60 -0.37 0.29
C LEU A 90 13.82 0.42 -1.00
N PRO A 91 15.05 0.54 -1.50
CA PRO A 91 15.28 1.10 -2.82
C PRO A 91 14.64 0.21 -3.89
N LYS A 92 13.78 0.79 -4.73
CA LYS A 92 13.00 0.07 -5.74
C LYS A 92 13.87 -0.65 -6.77
N LYS A 93 15.02 -0.07 -7.12
CA LYS A 93 16.00 -0.66 -8.05
C LYS A 93 16.52 -2.04 -7.60
N ASP A 94 16.46 -2.32 -6.30
CA ASP A 94 16.99 -3.52 -5.68
C ASP A 94 15.90 -4.56 -5.36
N VAL A 95 14.63 -4.20 -5.63
CA VAL A 95 13.49 -5.12 -5.53
C VAL A 95 13.46 -5.97 -6.79
N LYS A 96 13.66 -7.29 -6.62
CA LYS A 96 13.68 -8.26 -7.73
C LYS A 96 12.29 -8.71 -8.12
N GLU A 97 11.45 -8.97 -7.13
CA GLU A 97 10.10 -9.51 -7.33
C GLU A 97 9.14 -8.79 -6.38
N LEU A 98 7.95 -8.44 -6.89
CA LEU A 98 6.89 -7.83 -6.11
C LEU A 98 5.56 -8.40 -6.57
N TRP A 99 4.81 -9.00 -5.64
CA TRP A 99 3.49 -9.59 -5.90
C TRP A 99 2.48 -9.07 -4.88
N GLY A 100 1.29 -8.71 -5.34
CA GLY A 100 0.23 -8.15 -4.50
C GLY A 100 -0.06 -6.68 -4.81
N PRO A 101 -0.89 -6.02 -4.00
CA PRO A 101 -1.32 -4.66 -4.26
C PRO A 101 -0.17 -3.66 -4.10
N THR A 102 -0.16 -2.67 -4.98
CA THR A 102 0.76 -1.54 -4.95
C THR A 102 -0.03 -0.25 -4.79
N LEU A 103 0.54 0.70 -4.04
CA LEU A 103 -0.10 1.99 -3.81
C LEU A 103 0.94 3.07 -4.06
N SER A 104 0.66 4.00 -4.98
CA SER A 104 1.51 5.16 -5.22
C SER A 104 0.77 6.45 -4.85
N LEU A 105 1.38 7.23 -3.96
CA LEU A 105 0.87 8.55 -3.60
C LEU A 105 0.92 9.52 -4.79
N GLU A 106 1.93 9.42 -5.65
CA GLU A 106 2.11 10.29 -6.82
C GLU A 106 0.93 10.21 -7.81
N GLU A 107 0.45 8.99 -8.10
CA GLU A 107 -0.73 8.78 -8.97
C GLU A 107 -2.02 9.36 -8.38
N ASN A 108 -2.12 9.40 -7.04
CA ASN A 108 -3.25 9.97 -6.33
C ASN A 108 -3.26 11.51 -6.37
N PHE A 109 -2.09 12.15 -6.45
CA PHE A 109 -1.99 13.61 -6.61
C PHE A 109 -2.33 14.07 -8.03
N GLN A 110 -1.90 13.35 -9.08
CA GLN A 110 -2.19 13.74 -10.47
C GLN A 110 -3.70 13.72 -10.79
N LYS A 111 -4.47 12.82 -10.20
CA LYS A 111 -5.94 12.76 -10.39
C LYS A 111 -6.68 13.95 -9.78
N ARG A 112 -6.10 14.67 -8.80
CA ARG A 112 -6.70 15.91 -8.25
C ARG A 112 -6.51 17.14 -9.15
N ILE A 113 -5.68 17.07 -10.20
CA ILE A 113 -5.31 18.22 -11.05
C ILE A 113 -6.16 18.35 -12.32
N LYS A 114 -7.07 17.41 -12.62
CA LYS A 114 -8.10 17.64 -13.67
C LYS A 114 -9.28 18.48 -13.13
N ARG A 115 -9.03 19.72 -12.69
CA ARG A 115 -10.09 20.75 -12.68
C ARG A 115 -10.40 21.07 -14.15
N ARG A 116 -11.55 20.60 -14.64
CA ARG A 116 -12.08 20.99 -15.95
C ARG A 116 -12.04 22.52 -16.05
N ARG A 117 -11.24 23.10 -16.96
CA ARG A 117 -11.41 24.50 -17.40
C ARG A 117 -12.75 24.56 -18.12
N ILE A 118 -13.80 24.96 -17.42
CA ILE A 118 -15.03 25.43 -18.05
C ILE A 118 -14.71 26.83 -18.58
N GLN A 119 -14.45 26.94 -19.88
CA GLN A 119 -14.50 28.24 -20.54
C GLN A 119 -15.98 28.63 -20.63
N LEU A 120 -16.35 29.70 -19.94
CA LEU A 120 -17.66 30.33 -20.10
C LEU A 120 -17.67 31.01 -21.47
N ILE A 121 -18.28 30.36 -22.45
CA ILE A 121 -18.50 30.96 -23.77
C ILE A 121 -19.65 31.96 -23.58
N ARG A 122 -19.37 33.26 -23.68
CA ARG A 122 -20.43 34.28 -23.83
C ARG A 122 -20.91 34.19 -25.27
N THR A 123 -22.11 33.68 -25.48
CA THR A 123 -22.89 33.98 -26.69
C THR A 123 -23.34 35.43 -26.60
N ASP A 124 -22.75 36.27 -27.44
CA ASP A 124 -23.26 37.60 -27.74
C ASP A 124 -24.46 37.40 -28.66
N ASP A 125 -25.66 37.59 -28.12
CA ASP A 125 -26.90 37.67 -28.89
C ASP A 125 -27.18 39.16 -29.11
N LYS A 126 -26.75 39.69 -30.27
CA LYS A 126 -27.31 40.89 -30.89
C LYS A 126 -26.85 41.10 -32.34
#